data_AF-A0A958CLI0-F1
#
_entry.id   AF-A0A958CLI0-F1
#
_cell.length_a   1.000
_cell.length_b   1.000
_cell.length_c   1.000
_cell.angle_alpha   90.00
_cell.angle_beta   90.00
_cell.angle_gamma   90.00
#
_symmetry.space_group_name_H-M   'P 1'
#
loop_
_entity.id
_entity.type
_entity.pdbx_description
1 polymer ?
#
loop_
_entity_poly.entity_id
_entity_poly.type
_entity_poly.pdbx_seq_one_letter_code
_entity_poly.pdbx_strand_id
1 'polypeptide(L)'
;MNKHVRLRYVFGAVAILIALLVAVAPGPDLSKAPVGDPDGGKLLTVAEPGETDNESENLMAVGDYFYHRVSYPTGQFDGRWYIDAKAEDAQVDRAVPAGIVTYNREASQSPLSLDPYAFTSLGPKPLQSNGCINCYNYGLVAGRTNVMRIDPVETNVAYLGSDGGGVWKTTNCCSAATTWTPVTDDPLLSTLAIGDITIDPNNHNVIYAGTGDLRFGSYSFGAAGVLKSSDQGVTWEVLGADVFNGAYTQPPGEFPQYQAIGKVQVDPNNSNNVAVGTKTGMFFSYDAGTNWTGPCLTN
;
A
#
# COMPACT_ATOMS: atom_id res chain seq x y z
N MET A 1 -15.32 13.03 -73.04
CA MET A 1 -14.52 11.90 -72.53
C MET A 1 -14.96 11.59 -71.11
N ASN A 2 -15.38 10.33 -70.92
CA ASN A 2 -15.70 9.56 -69.69
C ASN A 2 -15.71 10.29 -68.34
N LYS A 3 -16.87 10.43 -67.67
CA LYS A 3 -17.73 9.42 -67.00
C LYS A 3 -17.29 9.11 -65.57
N HIS A 4 -18.06 9.68 -64.64
CA HIS A 4 -18.23 9.24 -63.26
C HIS A 4 -18.46 7.74 -63.16
N VAL A 5 -17.68 7.06 -62.33
CA VAL A 5 -17.93 5.68 -61.92
C VAL A 5 -18.83 5.72 -60.69
N ARG A 6 -20.10 5.40 -60.90
CA ARG A 6 -21.00 4.85 -59.87
C ARG A 6 -20.78 3.35 -59.86
N LEU A 7 -20.42 2.77 -58.71
CA LEU A 7 -20.55 1.34 -58.49
C LEU A 7 -21.68 1.10 -57.50
N ARG A 8 -22.77 0.54 -58.02
CA ARG A 8 -23.90 0.00 -57.28
C ARG A 8 -23.50 -1.39 -56.80
N TYR A 9 -23.67 -1.68 -55.51
CA TYR A 9 -23.82 -3.04 -55.03
C TYR A 9 -25.29 -3.26 -54.67
N VAL A 10 -25.90 -4.23 -55.34
CA VAL A 10 -27.26 -4.73 -55.11
C VAL A 10 -27.15 -6.02 -54.28
N PHE A 11 -28.10 -6.15 -53.37
CA PHE A 11 -28.36 -7.22 -52.42
C PHE A 11 -28.22 -8.66 -52.92
N GLY A 12 -27.66 -9.51 -52.07
CA GLY A 12 -27.83 -10.96 -52.08
C GLY A 12 -27.85 -11.47 -50.64
N ALA A 13 -29.07 -11.65 -50.10
CA ALA A 13 -29.31 -12.12 -48.75
C ALA A 13 -29.10 -13.64 -48.66
N VAL A 14 -28.29 -14.08 -47.69
CA VAL A 14 -28.39 -15.41 -47.08
C VAL A 14 -28.25 -15.21 -45.58
N ALA A 15 -29.38 -15.23 -44.89
CA ALA A 15 -29.46 -15.22 -43.44
C ALA A 15 -29.16 -16.63 -42.91
N ILE A 16 -28.09 -16.77 -42.14
CA ILE A 16 -27.87 -17.93 -41.26
C ILE A 16 -28.13 -17.43 -39.85
N LEU A 17 -29.29 -17.81 -39.31
CA LEU A 17 -29.71 -17.52 -37.95
C LEU A 17 -29.10 -18.59 -37.03
N ILE A 18 -28.00 -18.26 -36.34
CA ILE A 18 -27.55 -19.01 -35.16
C ILE A 18 -27.93 -18.18 -33.95
N ALA A 19 -29.03 -18.57 -33.28
CA ALA A 19 -29.44 -17.99 -32.02
C ALA A 19 -28.50 -18.51 -30.91
N LEU A 20 -27.53 -17.68 -30.49
CA LEU A 20 -26.90 -17.84 -29.18
C LEU A 20 -27.81 -17.19 -28.14
N LEU A 21 -28.51 -18.00 -27.35
CA LEU A 21 -29.16 -17.54 -26.13
C LEU A 21 -28.06 -17.15 -25.12
N VAL A 22 -27.71 -15.87 -25.08
CA VAL A 22 -27.13 -15.27 -23.87
C VAL A 22 -28.33 -14.87 -23.01
N ALA A 23 -28.53 -15.58 -21.91
CA ALA A 23 -29.44 -15.15 -20.86
C ALA A 23 -28.87 -13.86 -20.26
N VAL A 24 -29.25 -12.72 -20.83
CA VAL A 24 -29.11 -11.42 -20.17
C VAL A 24 -30.13 -11.45 -19.04
N ALA A 25 -29.66 -11.72 -17.83
CA ALA A 25 -30.46 -11.44 -16.64
C ALA A 25 -30.86 -9.96 -16.73
N PRO A 26 -32.15 -9.60 -16.64
CA PRO A 26 -32.55 -8.21 -16.64
C PRO A 26 -31.82 -7.52 -15.49
N GLY A 27 -31.09 -6.45 -15.83
CA GLY A 27 -30.58 -5.53 -14.82
C GLY A 27 -31.73 -5.09 -13.90
N PRO A 28 -31.44 -4.77 -12.63
CA PRO A 28 -32.50 -4.43 -11.68
C PRO A 28 -33.37 -3.30 -12.25
N ASP A 29 -34.69 -3.53 -12.21
CA ASP A 29 -35.70 -2.57 -12.62
C ASP A 29 -35.63 -1.34 -11.69
N LEU A 30 -34.89 -0.31 -12.12
CA LEU A 30 -34.74 0.95 -11.38
C LEU A 30 -36.06 1.71 -11.23
N SER A 31 -37.13 1.33 -11.93
CA SER A 31 -38.47 1.90 -11.73
C SER A 31 -39.20 1.34 -10.50
N LYS A 32 -38.64 0.31 -9.86
CA LYS A 32 -39.07 -0.24 -8.57
C LYS A 32 -38.09 0.01 -7.43
N ALA A 33 -37.13 0.92 -7.62
CA ALA A 33 -36.48 1.55 -6.48
C ALA A 33 -37.59 2.16 -5.60
N PRO A 34 -37.55 1.98 -4.27
CA PRO A 34 -38.51 2.63 -3.39
C PRO A 34 -38.57 4.12 -3.77
N VAL A 35 -39.77 4.60 -4.06
CA VAL A 35 -40.03 6.03 -4.22
C VAL A 35 -39.42 6.69 -3.00
N GLY A 36 -38.52 7.65 -3.25
CA GLY A 36 -37.74 8.31 -2.22
C GLY A 36 -38.59 8.61 -1.01
N ASP A 37 -38.15 8.10 0.14
CA ASP A 37 -38.58 8.58 1.43
C ASP A 37 -38.47 10.12 1.40
N PRO A 38 -39.57 10.88 1.65
CA PRO A 38 -39.52 12.34 1.64
C PRO A 38 -38.46 12.91 2.58
N ASP A 39 -37.96 12.11 3.52
CA ASP A 39 -36.99 12.50 4.55
C ASP A 39 -35.55 11.98 4.30
N GLY A 40 -35.25 11.46 3.11
CA GLY A 40 -33.86 11.25 2.66
C GLY A 40 -33.09 10.18 3.43
N GLY A 41 -33.71 9.03 3.72
CA GLY A 41 -33.00 7.85 4.23
C GLY A 41 -32.60 7.94 5.70
N LYS A 42 -33.17 8.88 6.47
CA LYS A 42 -33.06 8.85 7.92
C LYS A 42 -33.91 7.70 8.46
N LEU A 43 -33.26 6.67 9.00
CA LEU A 43 -33.93 5.74 9.90
C LEU A 43 -34.54 6.56 11.05
N LEU A 44 -35.85 6.42 11.24
CA LEU A 44 -36.65 7.15 12.23
C LEU A 44 -35.96 7.12 13.60
N THR A 45 -35.70 8.30 14.16
CA THR A 45 -35.06 8.47 15.46
C THR A 45 -36.03 8.04 16.56
N VAL A 46 -35.67 6.99 17.29
CA VAL A 46 -36.22 6.75 18.63
C VAL A 46 -35.08 6.96 19.60
N ALA A 47 -35.04 8.15 20.21
CA ALA A 47 -34.14 8.39 21.35
C ALA A 47 -34.49 7.39 22.45
N GLU A 48 -33.50 6.66 22.96
CA GLU A 48 -33.71 5.83 24.14
C GLU A 48 -33.92 6.73 25.38
N PRO A 49 -34.78 6.33 26.33
CA PRO A 49 -35.04 7.15 27.52
C PRO A 49 -33.74 7.40 28.31
N GLY A 50 -33.19 8.61 28.22
CA GLY A 50 -31.97 9.02 28.93
C GLY A 50 -30.89 9.68 28.05
N GLU A 51 -31.06 9.73 26.73
CA GLU A 51 -30.09 10.33 25.82
C GLU A 51 -30.12 11.88 25.90
N THR A 52 -29.04 12.49 26.39
CA THR A 52 -28.92 13.96 26.51
C THR A 52 -28.10 14.60 25.40
N ASP A 53 -27.27 13.85 24.67
CA ASP A 53 -26.19 14.42 23.84
C ASP A 53 -25.92 13.67 22.53
N ASN A 54 -26.85 13.72 21.55
CA ASN A 54 -26.69 13.22 20.16
C ASN A 54 -25.84 11.92 20.01
N GLU A 55 -25.93 11.02 20.98
CA GLU A 55 -25.02 9.90 21.13
C GLU A 55 -25.26 8.89 20.00
N SER A 56 -26.53 8.70 19.66
CA SER A 56 -26.98 7.90 18.53
C SER A 56 -26.48 8.44 17.20
N GLU A 57 -26.45 9.76 17.00
CA GLU A 57 -25.91 10.37 15.77
C GLU A 57 -24.39 10.18 15.67
N ASN A 58 -23.68 10.34 16.79
CA ASN A 58 -22.24 10.08 16.86
C ASN A 58 -21.91 8.60 16.63
N LEU A 59 -22.67 7.68 17.23
CA LEU A 59 -22.50 6.24 17.05
C LEU A 59 -22.78 5.81 15.60
N MET A 60 -23.78 6.40 14.95
CA MET A 60 -24.02 6.17 13.51
C MET A 60 -22.91 6.73 12.64
N ALA A 61 -22.42 7.95 12.91
CA ALA A 61 -21.29 8.53 12.17
C ALA A 61 -20.02 7.68 12.33
N VAL A 62 -19.78 7.14 13.53
CA VAL A 62 -18.68 6.20 13.80
C VAL A 62 -18.92 4.86 13.12
N GLY A 63 -20.15 4.34 13.15
CA GLY A 63 -20.55 3.12 12.46
C GLY A 63 -20.34 3.21 10.95
N ASP A 64 -20.82 4.28 10.32
CA ASP A 64 -20.61 4.57 8.90
C ASP A 64 -19.13 4.77 8.58
N TYR A 65 -18.38 5.47 9.44
CA TYR A 65 -16.94 5.64 9.28
C TYR A 65 -16.21 4.28 9.23
N PHE A 66 -16.52 3.38 10.17
CA PHE A 66 -15.92 2.06 10.18
C PHE A 66 -16.40 1.22 9.01
N TYR A 67 -17.70 1.21 8.71
CA TYR A 67 -18.29 0.48 7.59
C TYR A 67 -17.59 0.83 6.27
N HIS A 68 -17.43 2.13 5.97
CA HIS A 68 -16.74 2.56 4.76
C HIS A 68 -15.28 2.11 4.75
N ARG A 69 -14.56 2.18 5.88
CA ARG A 69 -13.16 1.74 5.93
C ARG A 69 -12.99 0.23 5.76
N VAL A 70 -13.91 -0.56 6.30
CA VAL A 70 -13.81 -2.03 6.25
C VAL A 70 -14.40 -2.63 4.98
N SER A 71 -15.20 -1.88 4.22
CA SER A 71 -15.88 -2.37 3.01
C SER A 71 -15.47 -1.65 1.73
N TYR A 72 -14.67 -0.58 1.81
CA TYR A 72 -14.15 0.10 0.62
C TYR A 72 -13.26 -0.84 -0.20
N PRO A 73 -13.35 -0.84 -1.54
CA PRO A 73 -14.18 0.03 -2.39
C PRO A 73 -15.56 -0.53 -2.72
N THR A 74 -15.86 -1.76 -2.31
CA THR A 74 -17.03 -2.51 -2.79
C THR A 74 -18.31 -2.17 -2.03
N GLY A 75 -18.20 -1.61 -0.83
CA GLY A 75 -19.31 -1.41 0.09
C GLY A 75 -19.91 -2.72 0.60
N GLN A 76 -19.22 -3.85 0.46
CA GLN A 76 -19.67 -5.17 0.91
C GLN A 76 -18.75 -5.73 1.99
N PHE A 77 -19.32 -6.16 3.11
CA PHE A 77 -18.61 -6.84 4.20
C PHE A 77 -19.28 -8.20 4.48
N ASP A 78 -18.53 -9.30 4.39
CA ASP A 78 -19.03 -10.61 4.83
C ASP A 78 -18.65 -10.84 6.29
N GLY A 79 -19.66 -10.87 7.17
CA GLY A 79 -19.47 -11.12 8.60
C GLY A 79 -18.76 -12.45 8.91
N ARG A 80 -18.70 -13.38 7.96
CA ARG A 80 -17.92 -14.62 8.10
C ARG A 80 -16.42 -14.37 8.24
N TRP A 81 -15.86 -13.32 7.63
CA TRP A 81 -14.42 -13.05 7.77
C TRP A 81 -14.04 -12.73 9.21
N TYR A 82 -14.92 -12.06 9.96
CA TYR A 82 -14.67 -11.85 11.39
C TYR A 82 -14.64 -13.17 12.16
N ILE A 83 -15.52 -14.11 11.80
CA ILE A 83 -15.56 -15.44 12.41
C ILE A 83 -14.30 -16.24 12.06
N ASP A 84 -13.90 -16.22 10.79
CA ASP A 84 -12.72 -16.94 10.29
C ASP A 84 -11.43 -16.33 10.87
N ALA A 85 -11.28 -15.00 10.86
CA ALA A 85 -10.15 -14.29 11.45
C ALA A 85 -10.03 -14.55 12.96
N LYS A 86 -11.15 -14.69 13.68
CA LYS A 86 -11.13 -15.06 15.11
C LYS A 86 -10.58 -16.48 15.32
N ALA A 87 -10.88 -17.41 14.41
CA ALA A 87 -10.34 -18.76 14.49
C ALA A 87 -8.83 -18.79 14.19
N GLU A 88 -8.36 -17.98 13.23
CA GLU A 88 -6.94 -17.82 12.93
C GLU A 88 -6.17 -17.10 14.06
N ASP A 89 -6.72 -16.02 14.60
CA ASP A 89 -6.16 -15.28 15.74
C ASP A 89 -5.99 -16.16 16.99
N ALA A 90 -6.87 -17.15 17.17
CA ALA A 90 -6.74 -18.15 18.24
C ALA A 90 -5.58 -19.13 18.02
N GLN A 91 -5.07 -19.26 16.80
CA GLN A 91 -3.90 -20.10 16.46
C GLN A 91 -2.58 -19.32 16.53
N VAL A 92 -2.63 -17.99 16.61
CA VAL A 92 -1.42 -17.18 16.81
C VAL A 92 -0.94 -17.40 18.24
N ASP A 93 0.23 -18.01 18.39
CA ASP A 93 0.86 -18.21 19.70
C ASP A 93 1.10 -16.88 20.41
N ARG A 94 0.25 -16.58 21.40
CA ARG A 94 0.39 -15.38 22.23
C ARG A 94 1.38 -15.66 23.34
N ALA A 95 2.62 -15.27 23.15
CA ALA A 95 3.56 -15.15 24.25
C ALA A 95 3.38 -13.78 24.92
N VAL A 96 3.05 -13.77 26.21
CA VAL A 96 3.39 -12.62 27.05
C VAL A 96 4.91 -12.68 27.24
N PRO A 97 5.68 -11.64 26.87
CA PRO A 97 7.11 -11.62 27.14
C PRO A 97 7.37 -11.97 28.62
N ALA A 98 8.33 -12.84 28.90
CA ALA A 98 8.63 -13.25 30.27
C ALA A 98 8.95 -12.01 31.14
N GLY A 99 8.18 -11.83 32.22
CA GLY A 99 8.31 -10.71 33.16
C GLY A 99 6.96 -10.20 33.67
N ILE A 100 6.94 -9.57 34.84
CA ILE A 100 5.76 -8.84 35.32
C ILE A 100 5.68 -7.54 34.50
N VAL A 101 4.63 -7.36 33.69
CA VAL A 101 4.35 -6.09 33.01
C VAL A 101 3.72 -5.14 34.03
N THR A 102 4.54 -4.39 34.75
CA THR A 102 4.10 -3.23 35.53
C THR A 102 4.08 -2.01 34.62
N TYR A 103 2.90 -1.47 34.31
CA TYR A 103 2.72 -0.18 33.61
C TYR A 103 3.05 1.01 34.51
N ASN A 104 4.13 0.92 35.29
CA ASN A 104 4.57 2.02 36.13
C ASN A 104 5.73 2.73 35.41
N ARG A 105 5.44 3.88 34.77
CA ARG A 105 6.47 4.73 34.14
C ARG A 105 7.56 5.18 35.12
N GLU A 106 7.27 5.20 36.43
CA GLU A 106 8.25 5.59 37.45
C GLU A 106 9.12 4.42 37.94
N ALA A 107 8.68 3.17 37.72
CA ALA A 107 9.46 1.98 38.06
C ALA A 107 10.11 1.42 36.79
N SER A 108 11.29 1.94 36.48
CA SER A 108 12.28 1.45 35.50
C SER A 108 12.77 0.01 35.79
N GLN A 109 11.88 -0.94 36.10
CA GLN A 109 12.24 -2.28 36.54
C GLN A 109 12.04 -3.36 35.47
N SER A 110 11.75 -2.97 34.22
CA SER A 110 11.92 -3.92 33.13
C SER A 110 13.42 -4.22 32.98
N PRO A 111 13.85 -5.50 33.03
CA PRO A 111 15.22 -5.87 32.66
C PRO A 111 15.54 -5.55 31.19
N LEU A 112 14.53 -5.18 30.40
CA LEU A 112 14.62 -4.71 29.01
C LEU A 112 14.41 -3.19 28.88
N SER A 113 14.41 -2.44 30.00
CA SER A 113 14.33 -0.99 29.97
C SER A 113 15.53 -0.44 29.23
N LEU A 114 15.31 0.15 28.05
CA LEU A 114 16.34 0.91 27.35
C LEU A 114 16.67 2.15 28.19
N ASP A 115 17.95 2.38 28.46
CA ASP A 115 18.40 3.64 29.05
C ASP A 115 18.20 4.74 27.99
N PRO A 116 17.29 5.71 28.22
CA PRO A 116 17.03 6.78 27.26
C PRO A 116 18.25 7.68 27.04
N TYR A 117 19.26 7.62 27.90
CA TYR A 117 20.52 8.35 27.78
C TYR A 117 21.64 7.53 27.12
N ALA A 118 21.43 6.22 26.89
CA ALA A 118 22.40 5.33 26.23
C ALA A 118 21.97 4.92 24.81
N PHE A 119 21.36 5.84 24.07
CA PHE A 119 21.02 5.59 22.66
C PHE A 119 22.28 5.64 21.79
N THR A 120 22.58 4.54 21.09
CA THR A 120 23.59 4.51 20.05
C THR A 120 22.92 4.63 18.70
N SER A 121 23.10 5.76 18.01
CA SER A 121 22.61 5.91 16.64
C SER A 121 23.36 4.96 15.72
N LEU A 122 22.61 4.08 15.03
CA LEU A 122 23.16 3.18 14.01
C LEU A 122 23.06 3.77 12.59
N GLY A 123 22.47 4.96 12.45
CA GLY A 123 22.31 5.68 11.19
C GLY A 123 21.10 5.26 10.35
N PRO A 124 21.01 5.71 9.07
CA PRO A 124 21.97 6.58 8.37
C PRO A 124 22.28 7.86 9.14
N LYS A 125 23.54 8.32 9.08
CA LYS A 125 23.94 9.49 9.85
C LYS A 125 23.11 10.71 9.43
N PRO A 126 22.66 11.56 10.37
CA PRO A 126 21.92 12.75 10.04
C PRO A 126 22.67 13.59 9.00
N LEU A 127 21.95 14.02 7.96
CA LEU A 127 22.48 14.90 6.92
C LEU A 127 22.28 16.35 7.35
N GLN A 128 23.20 17.22 6.99
CA GLN A 128 23.01 18.65 7.23
C GLN A 128 21.94 19.17 6.27
N SER A 129 20.77 19.51 6.82
CA SER A 129 19.68 20.12 6.06
C SER A 129 19.89 21.63 6.02
N ASN A 130 20.63 22.05 4.98
CA ASN A 130 20.49 23.38 4.42
C ASN A 130 19.28 23.36 3.47
N GLY A 131 18.06 23.29 4.03
CA GLY A 131 16.85 23.52 3.24
C GLY A 131 17.05 24.76 2.36
N CYS A 132 16.57 24.70 1.11
CA CYS A 132 16.82 25.62 -0.02
C CYS A 132 17.40 27.00 0.35
N ILE A 133 18.32 27.55 -0.43
CA ILE A 133 19.02 28.83 -0.13
C ILE A 133 18.07 29.85 0.56
N ASN A 134 18.29 30.09 1.86
CA ASN A 134 17.54 30.99 2.76
C ASN A 134 16.15 30.55 3.26
N CYS A 135 15.76 29.29 3.10
CA CYS A 135 14.46 28.78 3.54
C CYS A 135 14.47 28.41 5.03
N TYR A 136 15.27 27.41 5.42
CA TYR A 136 15.34 26.90 6.80
C TYR A 136 16.68 26.16 7.02
N ASN A 137 17.36 26.43 8.13
CA ASN A 137 18.53 25.66 8.57
C ASN A 137 18.12 24.77 9.75
N TYR A 138 17.85 23.49 9.47
CA TYR A 138 17.46 22.52 10.49
C TYR A 138 18.68 21.85 11.16
N GLY A 139 19.90 22.21 10.78
CA GLY A 139 21.11 21.53 11.25
C GLY A 139 21.18 20.10 10.76
N LEU A 140 21.59 19.18 11.63
CA LEU A 140 21.71 17.75 11.33
C LEU A 140 20.35 17.06 11.51
N VAL A 141 19.78 16.54 10.43
CA VAL A 141 18.48 15.86 10.44
C VAL A 141 18.56 14.47 9.80
N ALA A 142 17.73 13.56 10.29
CA ALA A 142 17.43 12.30 9.62
C ALA A 142 15.98 12.37 9.09
N GLY A 143 15.78 11.99 7.82
CA GLY A 143 14.46 11.96 7.19
C GLY A 143 13.59 10.81 7.71
N ARG A 144 12.32 10.77 7.28
CA ARG A 144 11.41 9.67 7.63
C ARG A 144 11.89 8.36 7.01
N THR A 145 12.07 7.36 7.87
CA THR A 145 12.33 5.97 7.49
C THR A 145 11.03 5.19 7.52
N ASN A 146 10.72 4.49 6.42
CA ASN A 146 9.48 3.74 6.28
C ASN A 146 9.65 2.25 6.58
N VAL A 147 10.84 1.71 6.33
CA VAL A 147 11.11 0.27 6.39
C VAL A 147 12.58 -0.02 6.66
N MET A 148 12.84 -1.10 7.40
CA MET A 148 14.16 -1.72 7.54
C MET A 148 14.02 -3.23 7.37
N ARG A 149 15.03 -3.87 6.75
CA ARG A 149 15.16 -5.33 6.62
C ARG A 149 16.59 -5.74 6.90
N ILE A 150 16.76 -6.79 7.68
CA ILE A 150 18.06 -7.46 7.86
C ILE A 150 18.09 -8.62 6.86
N ASP A 151 19.23 -8.84 6.22
CA ASP A 151 19.42 -9.99 5.34
C ASP A 151 19.31 -11.30 6.15
N PRO A 152 18.48 -12.27 5.72
CA PRO A 152 18.24 -13.49 6.48
C PRO A 152 19.43 -14.47 6.46
N VAL A 153 20.40 -14.29 5.55
CA VAL A 153 21.59 -15.13 5.39
C VAL A 153 22.81 -14.41 5.96
N GLU A 154 23.00 -13.14 5.59
CA GLU A 154 24.13 -12.31 6.01
C GLU A 154 23.70 -11.28 7.06
N THR A 155 23.61 -11.68 8.33
CA THR A 155 23.00 -10.85 9.39
C THR A 155 23.67 -9.50 9.68
N ASN A 156 24.86 -9.24 9.12
CA ASN A 156 25.52 -7.93 9.20
C ASN A 156 25.07 -6.97 8.08
N VAL A 157 24.34 -7.48 7.09
CA VAL A 157 23.76 -6.73 5.99
C VAL A 157 22.33 -6.33 6.34
N ALA A 158 22.02 -5.05 6.14
CA ALA A 158 20.66 -4.56 6.29
C ALA A 158 20.37 -3.46 5.26
N TYR A 159 19.07 -3.31 4.97
CA TYR A 159 18.52 -2.35 4.04
C TYR A 159 17.53 -1.46 4.76
N LEU A 160 17.51 -0.19 4.39
CA LEU A 160 16.61 0.82 4.93
C LEU A 160 15.99 1.60 3.78
N GLY A 161 14.66 1.79 3.82
CA GLY A 161 13.92 2.56 2.83
C GLY A 161 13.31 3.81 3.46
N SER A 162 13.39 4.93 2.75
CA SER A 162 12.92 6.24 3.23
C SER A 162 11.92 6.90 2.27
N ASP A 163 11.15 7.86 2.76
CA ASP A 163 10.09 8.59 2.04
C ASP A 163 10.61 9.58 0.96
N GLY A 164 11.84 9.42 0.48
CA GLY A 164 12.41 10.32 -0.52
C GLY A 164 13.92 10.32 -0.58
N GLY A 165 14.59 9.58 0.32
CA GLY A 165 16.03 9.38 0.31
C GLY A 165 16.45 8.02 -0.23
N GLY A 166 15.55 7.26 -0.85
CA GLY A 166 15.86 6.00 -1.51
C GLY A 166 16.11 4.83 -0.56
N VAL A 167 16.81 3.82 -1.08
CA VAL A 167 17.27 2.64 -0.34
C VAL A 167 18.71 2.83 0.11
N TRP A 168 18.98 2.52 1.36
CA TRP A 168 20.31 2.53 1.97
C TRP A 168 20.69 1.11 2.37
N LYS A 169 21.96 0.74 2.13
CA LYS A 169 22.53 -0.55 2.52
C LYS A 169 23.65 -0.36 3.54
N THR A 170 23.70 -1.23 4.53
CA THR A 170 24.86 -1.45 5.40
C THR A 170 25.34 -2.89 5.23
N THR A 171 26.64 -3.11 5.43
CA THR A 171 27.27 -4.44 5.46
C THR A 171 28.03 -4.70 6.77
N ASN A 172 27.91 -3.77 7.73
CA ASN A 172 28.60 -3.81 9.02
C ASN A 172 27.68 -3.43 10.19
N CYS A 173 26.39 -3.76 10.07
CA CYS A 173 25.45 -3.73 11.19
C CYS A 173 25.94 -4.67 12.32
N CYS A 174 25.56 -4.54 13.58
CA CYS A 174 24.66 -3.58 14.22
C CYS A 174 25.36 -2.99 15.45
N SER A 175 26.44 -2.25 15.18
CA SER A 175 27.29 -1.63 16.20
C SER A 175 27.36 -0.10 16.03
N ALA A 176 27.91 0.62 17.00
CA ALA A 176 28.14 2.07 16.88
C ALA A 176 29.00 2.47 15.65
N ALA A 177 29.71 1.52 15.04
CA ALA A 177 30.50 1.72 13.83
C ALA A 177 29.72 1.46 12.51
N THR A 178 28.41 1.19 12.58
CA THR A 178 27.56 0.94 11.42
C THR A 178 27.64 2.10 10.42
N THR A 179 27.86 1.77 9.16
CA THR A 179 27.89 2.72 8.05
C THR A 179 26.86 2.34 7.01
N TRP A 180 26.22 3.35 6.41
CA TRP A 180 25.19 3.18 5.39
C TRP A 180 25.63 3.85 4.09
N THR A 181 25.33 3.20 2.97
CA THR A 181 25.58 3.71 1.62
C THR A 181 24.24 3.76 0.87
N PRO A 182 23.91 4.85 0.17
CA PRO A 182 22.73 4.87 -0.70
C PRO A 182 22.98 3.94 -1.89
N VAL A 183 21.97 3.15 -2.26
CA VAL A 183 22.07 2.16 -3.34
C VAL A 183 21.04 2.37 -4.46
N THR A 184 20.33 3.50 -4.43
CA THR A 184 19.37 3.92 -5.46
C THR A 184 19.67 5.32 -6.00
N ASP A 185 20.90 5.81 -5.84
CA ASP A 185 21.35 7.08 -6.43
C ASP A 185 21.66 6.91 -7.92
N ASP A 186 20.66 6.46 -8.68
CA ASP A 186 20.71 6.24 -10.11
C ASP A 186 19.78 7.25 -10.82
N PRO A 187 20.28 8.06 -11.76
CA PRO A 187 19.47 9.05 -12.46
C PRO A 187 18.34 8.46 -13.33
N LEU A 188 18.34 7.16 -13.59
CA LEU A 188 17.28 6.46 -14.32
C LEU A 188 16.07 6.12 -13.44
N LEU A 189 16.21 6.21 -12.11
CA LEU A 189 15.11 6.01 -11.17
C LEU A 189 14.32 7.31 -11.00
N SER A 190 13.04 7.27 -11.36
CA SER A 190 12.16 8.45 -11.37
C SER A 190 11.62 8.86 -10.00
N THR A 191 11.83 8.04 -8.97
CA THR A 191 11.40 8.32 -7.59
C THR A 191 12.34 7.67 -6.59
N LEU A 192 12.53 8.36 -5.46
CA LEU A 192 13.30 7.88 -4.30
C LEU A 192 12.40 7.63 -3.08
N ALA A 193 11.08 7.76 -3.22
CA ALA A 193 10.16 7.39 -2.15
C ALA A 193 10.03 5.87 -2.10
N ILE A 194 10.37 5.28 -0.96
CA ILE A 194 10.34 3.84 -0.70
C ILE A 194 9.36 3.55 0.42
N GLY A 195 8.32 2.79 0.10
CA GLY A 195 7.24 2.42 1.03
C GLY A 195 7.50 1.10 1.76
N ASP A 196 8.20 0.18 1.11
CA ASP A 196 8.54 -1.15 1.63
C ASP A 196 9.79 -1.73 0.93
N ILE A 197 10.46 -2.65 1.61
CA ILE A 197 11.57 -3.46 1.09
C ILE A 197 11.29 -4.91 1.50
N THR A 198 11.47 -5.83 0.57
CA THR A 198 11.32 -7.27 0.79
C THR A 198 12.48 -8.01 0.11
N ILE A 199 13.09 -8.91 0.85
CA ILE A 199 14.14 -9.81 0.37
C ILE A 199 13.46 -11.13 0.02
N ASP A 200 13.79 -11.68 -1.15
CA ASP A 200 13.27 -13.00 -1.54
C ASP A 200 13.79 -14.07 -0.54
N PRO A 201 12.88 -14.80 0.13
CA PRO A 201 13.28 -15.81 1.12
C PRO A 201 14.06 -16.99 0.52
N ASN A 202 13.95 -17.24 -0.79
CA ASN A 202 14.65 -18.33 -1.46
C ASN A 202 15.96 -17.89 -2.12
N ASN A 203 16.19 -16.58 -2.27
CA ASN A 203 17.42 -16.03 -2.80
C ASN A 203 17.66 -14.61 -2.25
N HIS A 204 18.47 -14.50 -1.20
CA HIS A 204 18.75 -13.22 -0.55
C HIS A 204 19.41 -12.16 -1.44
N ASN A 205 19.94 -12.54 -2.62
CA ASN A 205 20.43 -11.57 -3.62
C ASN A 205 19.31 -10.81 -4.31
N VAL A 206 18.09 -11.35 -4.31
CA VAL A 206 16.93 -10.74 -4.94
C VAL A 206 16.18 -9.89 -3.93
N ILE A 207 16.01 -8.61 -4.25
CA ILE A 207 15.38 -7.62 -3.38
C ILE A 207 14.34 -6.86 -4.20
N TYR A 208 13.17 -6.67 -3.61
CA TYR A 208 12.11 -5.83 -4.13
C TYR A 208 11.93 -4.60 -3.24
N ALA A 209 11.85 -3.42 -3.83
CA ALA A 209 11.49 -2.18 -3.13
C ALA A 209 10.23 -1.58 -3.76
N GLY A 210 9.19 -1.43 -2.95
CA GLY A 210 7.95 -0.77 -3.37
C GLY A 210 8.13 0.75 -3.33
N THR A 211 7.88 1.43 -4.45
CA THR A 211 8.02 2.88 -4.52
C THR A 211 6.75 3.63 -4.07
N GLY A 212 6.91 4.88 -3.68
CA GLY A 212 5.87 5.76 -3.16
C GLY A 212 5.72 5.71 -1.64
N ASP A 213 4.84 6.55 -1.09
CA ASP A 213 4.48 6.52 0.35
C ASP A 213 2.99 6.67 0.59
N LEU A 214 2.44 5.82 1.47
CA LEU A 214 1.05 5.80 1.91
C LEU A 214 0.83 6.47 3.28
N ARG A 215 1.88 6.99 3.92
CA ARG A 215 1.82 7.46 5.32
C ARG A 215 1.28 8.88 5.52
N PHE A 216 0.57 9.43 4.52
CA PHE A 216 -0.16 10.71 4.57
C PHE A 216 0.61 11.87 5.25
N GLY A 217 1.89 12.03 4.91
CA GLY A 217 2.71 13.16 5.37
C GLY A 217 2.65 14.35 4.40
N SER A 218 2.96 15.55 4.89
CA SER A 218 3.05 16.78 4.06
C SER A 218 4.03 16.69 2.89
N TYR A 219 4.98 15.74 2.98
CA TYR A 219 5.81 15.28 1.88
C TYR A 219 5.55 13.78 1.76
N SER A 220 4.86 13.38 0.70
CA SER A 220 4.62 11.98 0.29
C SER A 220 4.62 11.97 -1.24
N PHE A 221 5.32 11.02 -1.85
CA PHE A 221 5.47 10.96 -3.30
C PHE A 221 4.81 9.71 -3.88
N GLY A 222 4.43 9.79 -5.16
CA GLY A 222 3.84 8.68 -5.89
C GLY A 222 4.83 7.55 -6.19
N ALA A 223 4.28 6.37 -6.47
CA ALA A 223 5.01 5.24 -7.01
C ALA A 223 5.37 5.45 -8.50
N ALA A 224 6.45 4.81 -8.92
CA ALA A 224 6.84 4.70 -10.32
C ALA A 224 7.17 3.25 -10.73
N GLY A 225 6.68 2.27 -9.97
CA GLY A 225 6.97 0.85 -10.19
C GLY A 225 7.48 0.14 -8.94
N VAL A 226 7.73 -1.16 -9.04
CA VAL A 226 8.51 -1.92 -8.06
C VAL A 226 9.95 -1.93 -8.53
N LEU A 227 10.89 -1.51 -7.70
CA LEU A 227 12.31 -1.70 -8.01
C LEU A 227 12.69 -3.14 -7.66
N LYS A 228 13.38 -3.83 -8.56
CA LYS A 228 13.94 -5.15 -8.29
C LYS A 228 15.45 -5.12 -8.50
N SER A 229 16.17 -5.71 -7.57
CA SER A 229 17.59 -6.00 -7.70
C SER A 229 17.79 -7.51 -7.66
N SER A 230 18.80 -8.00 -8.39
CA SER A 230 19.24 -9.40 -8.35
C SER A 230 20.67 -9.57 -7.84
N ASP A 231 21.27 -8.47 -7.36
CA ASP A 231 22.66 -8.36 -6.93
C ASP A 231 22.77 -7.60 -5.59
N GLN A 232 21.81 -7.85 -4.68
CA GLN A 232 21.77 -7.27 -3.34
C GLN A 232 21.75 -5.73 -3.31
N GLY A 233 21.02 -5.13 -4.24
CA GLY A 233 20.81 -3.70 -4.37
C GLY A 233 21.91 -2.95 -5.11
N VAL A 234 22.86 -3.62 -5.76
CA VAL A 234 23.91 -2.92 -6.54
C VAL A 234 23.32 -2.29 -7.81
N THR A 235 22.43 -3.01 -8.50
CA THR A 235 21.67 -2.50 -9.64
C THR A 235 20.18 -2.77 -9.45
N TRP A 236 19.36 -1.91 -10.06
CA TRP A 236 17.90 -1.96 -9.96
C TRP A 236 17.26 -1.88 -11.34
N GLU A 237 16.27 -2.75 -11.59
CA GLU A 237 15.32 -2.63 -12.70
C GLU A 237 13.96 -2.17 -12.18
N VAL A 238 13.21 -1.46 -13.03
CA VAL A 238 11.86 -0.99 -12.69
C VAL A 238 10.82 -1.93 -13.30
N LEU A 239 9.97 -2.49 -12.46
CA LEU A 239 8.91 -3.41 -12.82
C LEU A 239 7.53 -2.76 -12.69
N GLY A 240 6.64 -3.04 -13.64
CA GLY A 240 5.25 -2.56 -13.62
C GLY A 240 5.12 -1.03 -13.59
N ALA A 241 6.02 -0.30 -14.26
CA ALA A 241 5.98 1.17 -14.30
C ALA A 241 4.63 1.69 -14.86
N ASP A 242 4.10 1.04 -15.89
CA ASP A 242 2.79 1.32 -16.48
C ASP A 242 1.61 0.88 -15.57
N VAL A 243 1.83 -0.08 -14.69
CA VAL A 243 0.83 -0.59 -13.73
C VAL A 243 0.73 0.31 -12.48
N PHE A 244 1.87 0.81 -11.98
CA PHE A 244 1.95 1.46 -10.67
C PHE A 244 2.18 2.97 -10.69
N ASN A 245 2.29 3.61 -11.86
CA ASN A 245 2.51 5.07 -11.99
C ASN A 245 1.19 5.87 -12.22
N GLY A 246 0.05 5.33 -11.77
CA GLY A 246 -1.25 6.00 -11.96
C GLY A 246 -1.40 7.28 -11.13
N ALA A 247 -1.78 8.38 -11.77
CA ALA A 247 -2.25 9.61 -11.11
C ALA A 247 -3.78 9.67 -11.18
N TYR A 248 -4.44 10.06 -10.08
CA TYR A 248 -5.91 10.11 -10.03
C TYR A 248 -6.41 11.50 -10.39
N THR A 249 -7.50 11.57 -11.16
CA THR A 249 -8.20 12.83 -11.44
C THR A 249 -8.76 13.42 -10.14
N GLN A 250 -8.39 14.66 -9.81
CA GLN A 250 -8.82 15.29 -8.57
C GLN A 250 -10.07 16.17 -8.76
N PRO A 251 -10.98 16.18 -7.77
CA PRO A 251 -11.91 17.29 -7.60
C PRO A 251 -11.13 18.61 -7.44
N PRO A 252 -11.65 19.74 -7.95
CA PRO A 252 -11.03 21.04 -7.74
C PRO A 252 -10.87 21.36 -6.24
N GLY A 253 -9.65 21.72 -5.82
CA GLY A 253 -9.35 22.14 -4.44
C GLY A 253 -8.71 21.06 -3.56
N GLU A 254 -8.57 19.82 -4.04
CA GLU A 254 -7.94 18.72 -3.28
C GLU A 254 -6.46 18.54 -3.63
N PHE A 255 -5.68 18.02 -2.68
CA PHE A 255 -4.28 17.66 -2.93
C PHE A 255 -4.18 16.52 -3.95
N PRO A 256 -3.20 16.54 -4.88
CA PRO A 256 -3.08 15.49 -5.89
C PRO A 256 -2.88 14.12 -5.24
N GLN A 257 -3.71 13.16 -5.64
CA GLN A 257 -3.59 11.78 -5.19
C GLN A 257 -2.79 11.00 -6.23
N TYR A 258 -1.79 10.27 -5.76
CA TYR A 258 -0.97 9.38 -6.57
C TYR A 258 -1.14 7.94 -6.11
N GLN A 259 -0.83 6.99 -6.98
CA GLN A 259 -0.61 5.62 -6.59
C GLN A 259 0.62 5.54 -5.68
N ALA A 260 0.61 4.61 -4.72
CA ALA A 260 1.77 4.29 -3.91
C ALA A 260 1.75 2.81 -3.54
N ILE A 261 2.92 2.19 -3.51
CA ILE A 261 3.10 0.79 -3.11
C ILE A 261 3.39 0.77 -1.61
N GLY A 262 2.47 0.21 -0.84
CA GLY A 262 2.60 0.12 0.62
C GLY A 262 3.33 -1.13 1.08
N LYS A 263 3.21 -2.21 0.32
CA LYS A 263 3.78 -3.53 0.65
C LYS A 263 4.14 -4.32 -0.60
N VAL A 264 5.24 -5.05 -0.52
CA VAL A 264 5.64 -6.08 -1.49
C VAL A 264 5.93 -7.36 -0.72
N GLN A 265 5.44 -8.50 -1.18
CA GLN A 265 5.69 -9.80 -0.56
C GLN A 265 6.02 -10.84 -1.62
N VAL A 266 7.00 -11.70 -1.33
CA VAL A 266 7.40 -12.83 -2.16
C VAL A 266 6.89 -14.09 -1.49
N ASP A 267 6.25 -14.98 -2.26
CA ASP A 267 5.81 -16.28 -1.75
C ASP A 267 7.02 -17.11 -1.32
N PRO A 268 7.08 -17.56 -0.05
CA PRO A 268 8.21 -18.37 0.43
C PRO A 268 8.35 -19.71 -0.29
N ASN A 269 7.29 -20.21 -0.93
CA ASN A 269 7.34 -21.48 -1.65
C ASN A 269 7.66 -21.33 -3.14
N ASN A 270 7.64 -20.11 -3.68
CA ASN A 270 7.90 -19.85 -5.10
C ASN A 270 8.25 -18.37 -5.36
N SER A 271 9.52 -18.08 -5.60
CA SER A 271 10.03 -16.72 -5.89
C SER A 271 9.39 -16.02 -7.09
N ASN A 272 8.75 -16.77 -8.00
CA ASN A 272 8.03 -16.15 -9.13
C ASN A 272 6.71 -15.52 -8.70
N ASN A 273 6.15 -15.95 -7.57
CA ASN A 273 4.90 -15.40 -7.05
C ASN A 273 5.20 -14.18 -6.18
N VAL A 274 4.79 -12.99 -6.65
CA VAL A 274 4.96 -11.72 -5.94
C VAL A 274 3.62 -11.04 -5.78
N ALA A 275 3.30 -10.62 -4.56
CA ALA A 275 2.11 -9.83 -4.25
C ALA A 275 2.49 -8.39 -3.91
N VAL A 276 1.75 -7.43 -4.45
CA VAL A 276 1.95 -6.01 -4.22
C VAL A 276 0.66 -5.38 -3.72
N GLY A 277 0.72 -4.79 -2.53
CA GLY A 277 -0.36 -4.00 -1.96
C GLY A 277 -0.16 -2.53 -2.28
N THR A 278 -1.12 -1.94 -2.99
CA THR A 278 -1.12 -0.51 -3.35
C THR A 278 -2.28 0.22 -2.70
N LYS A 279 -2.35 1.53 -2.92
CA LYS A 279 -3.47 2.35 -2.47
C LYS A 279 -4.84 1.88 -2.97
N THR A 280 -4.88 1.24 -4.14
CA THR A 280 -6.13 0.90 -4.84
C THR A 280 -6.38 -0.59 -4.96
N GLY A 281 -5.67 -1.40 -4.18
CA GLY A 281 -5.88 -2.84 -4.13
C GLY A 281 -4.60 -3.63 -4.26
N MET A 282 -4.76 -4.93 -4.49
CA MET A 282 -3.66 -5.88 -4.57
C MET A 282 -3.38 -6.28 -6.01
N PHE A 283 -2.12 -6.48 -6.33
CA PHE A 283 -1.67 -7.00 -7.61
C PHE A 283 -0.83 -8.24 -7.39
N PHE A 284 -0.92 -9.19 -8.30
CA PHE A 284 -0.18 -10.44 -8.26
C PHE A 284 0.65 -10.59 -9.53
N SER A 285 1.90 -10.99 -9.37
CA SER A 285 2.76 -11.47 -10.44
C SER A 285 3.06 -12.95 -10.22
N TYR A 286 3.14 -13.70 -11.31
CA TYR A 286 3.49 -15.12 -11.33
C TYR A 286 4.79 -15.38 -12.10
N ASP A 287 5.54 -14.32 -12.38
CA ASP A 287 6.78 -14.31 -13.15
C ASP A 287 7.81 -13.31 -12.57
N ALA A 288 7.89 -13.27 -11.24
CA ALA A 288 8.87 -12.51 -10.47
C ALA A 288 8.81 -10.98 -10.72
N GLY A 289 7.64 -10.47 -11.09
CA GLY A 289 7.30 -9.06 -11.28
C GLY A 289 7.33 -8.56 -12.73
N THR A 290 7.60 -9.42 -13.71
CA THR A 290 7.62 -9.02 -15.13
C THR A 290 6.21 -8.63 -15.63
N ASN A 291 5.18 -9.39 -15.25
CA ASN A 291 3.79 -9.10 -15.56
C ASN A 291 2.93 -9.09 -14.28
N TRP A 292 1.84 -8.33 -14.30
CA TRP A 292 0.95 -8.15 -13.15
C TRP A 292 -0.51 -8.40 -13.52
N THR A 293 -1.23 -9.06 -12.62
CA THR A 293 -2.68 -9.27 -12.65
C THR A 293 -3.32 -8.47 -11.51
N GLY A 294 -4.38 -7.71 -11.80
CA GLY A 294 -5.09 -6.88 -10.83
C GLY A 294 -5.62 -5.58 -11.43
N PRO A 295 -6.08 -4.62 -10.60
CA PRO A 295 -6.16 -4.73 -9.14
C PRO A 295 -7.23 -5.73 -8.69
N CYS A 296 -6.87 -6.62 -7.77
CA CYS A 296 -7.81 -7.33 -6.93
C CYS A 296 -8.21 -6.40 -5.79
N LEU A 297 -9.47 -5.99 -5.77
CA LEU A 297 -10.01 -5.14 -4.72
C LEU A 297 -10.31 -6.04 -3.52
N THR A 298 -9.67 -5.77 -2.39
CA THR A 298 -10.08 -6.39 -1.13
C THR A 298 -11.43 -5.82 -0.74
N ASN A 299 -12.27 -6.68 -0.20
CA ASN A 299 -13.60 -6.40 0.30
C ASN A 299 -13.58 -6.20 1.80
#